data_AF-A0A6B8T7E4-F1
#
_entry.id   AF-A0A6B8T7E4-F1
#
_cell.length_a   1.000
_cell.length_b   1.000
_cell.length_c   1.000
_cell.angle_alpha   90.00
_cell.angle_beta   90.00
_cell.angle_gamma   90.00
#
_symmetry.space_group_name_H-M   'P 1'
#
loop_
_entity.id
_entity.type
_entity.pdbx_description
1 polymer ?
#
loop_
_entity_poly.entity_id
_entity_poly.type
_entity_poly.pdbx_seq_one_letter_code
_entity_poly.pdbx_strand_id
1 'polypeptide(L)'
;MDLMKDWNTYKETEEAQRVIELFEEGSLNDILHTFVKEGAAEFPLFEHTIKNVFEYSLIPYDVPIKDLFLYLIDSGLKGYLVASDFVFDIFLAEEYDFLIERMIPTSIGLFGLDREEDNNCYVPYLFYHNFSKLKKIAALSQVEMPLVPTKEQERERVLYYLDFCNVWNTFRKNNNLSMAELCTFLYNFAPQYI
;
A
#
# COMPACT_ATOMS: atom_id res chain seq x y z
N MET A 1 -18.57 -17.16 -21.04
CA MET A 1 -17.21 -17.73 -21.04
C MET A 1 -16.67 -17.46 -19.66
N ASP A 2 -16.51 -18.51 -18.87
CA ASP A 2 -16.25 -18.47 -17.42
C ASP A 2 -14.76 -18.11 -17.20
N LEU A 3 -14.39 -16.85 -17.47
CA LEU A 3 -13.01 -16.33 -17.46
C LEU A 3 -12.31 -16.47 -16.09
N MET A 4 -13.03 -16.85 -15.03
CA MET A 4 -12.49 -17.02 -13.68
C MET A 4 -12.12 -18.46 -13.31
N LYS A 5 -12.36 -19.46 -14.17
CA LYS A 5 -11.99 -20.84 -13.80
C LYS A 5 -10.49 -21.10 -13.73
N ASP A 6 -9.67 -20.20 -14.27
CA ASP A 6 -8.21 -20.34 -14.26
C ASP A 6 -7.47 -19.00 -14.20
N TRP A 7 -8.04 -18.02 -13.48
CA TRP A 7 -7.43 -16.68 -13.39
C TRP A 7 -6.02 -16.72 -12.80
N ASN A 8 -5.69 -17.75 -11.99
CA ASN A 8 -4.37 -17.95 -11.39
C ASN A 8 -3.26 -18.26 -12.42
N THR A 9 -3.61 -18.55 -13.68
CA THR A 9 -2.64 -18.72 -14.77
C THR A 9 -1.98 -17.41 -15.21
N TYR A 10 -2.51 -16.24 -14.80
CA TYR A 10 -1.94 -14.94 -15.18
C TYR A 10 -0.44 -14.82 -14.89
N LYS A 11 0.02 -15.44 -13.80
CA LYS A 11 1.42 -15.45 -13.36
C LYS A 11 2.38 -16.18 -14.29
N GLU A 12 1.86 -16.93 -15.26
CA GLU A 12 2.65 -17.59 -16.29
C GLU A 12 2.98 -16.67 -17.46
N THR A 13 2.35 -15.49 -17.54
CA THR A 13 2.64 -14.51 -18.58
C THR A 13 3.95 -13.76 -18.28
N GLU A 14 4.73 -13.47 -19.32
CA GLU A 14 5.97 -12.69 -19.17
C GLU A 14 5.73 -11.32 -18.54
N GLU A 15 4.58 -10.71 -18.82
CA GLU A 15 4.21 -9.42 -18.24
C GLU A 15 3.95 -9.52 -16.73
N ALA A 16 3.18 -10.51 -16.29
CA ALA A 16 2.93 -10.71 -14.87
C ALA A 16 4.22 -11.06 -14.12
N GLN A 17 5.12 -11.87 -14.71
CA GLN A 17 6.41 -12.22 -14.10
C GLN A 17 7.27 -10.97 -13.85
N ARG A 18 7.39 -10.07 -14.83
CA ARG A 18 8.11 -8.79 -14.64
C ARG A 18 7.53 -7.94 -13.51
N VAL A 19 6.21 -7.94 -13.35
CA VAL A 19 5.54 -7.18 -12.29
C VAL A 19 5.70 -7.88 -10.93
N ILE A 20 5.70 -9.21 -10.88
CA ILE A 20 6.01 -9.96 -9.66
C ILE A 20 7.44 -9.61 -9.21
N GLU A 21 8.42 -9.69 -10.11
CA GLU A 21 9.82 -9.32 -9.83
C GLU A 21 9.94 -7.86 -9.34
N LEU A 22 9.18 -6.93 -9.92
CA LEU A 22 9.13 -5.54 -9.46
C LEU A 22 8.67 -5.42 -7.98
N PHE A 23 7.69 -6.22 -7.55
CA PHE A 23 7.23 -6.20 -6.16
C PHE A 23 8.12 -7.01 -5.21
N GLU A 24 8.90 -7.96 -5.70
CA GLU A 24 9.83 -8.76 -4.88
C GLU A 24 11.18 -8.06 -4.68
N GLU A 25 11.71 -7.43 -5.72
CA GLU A 25 13.09 -6.95 -5.77
C GLU A 25 13.23 -5.47 -6.17
N GLY A 26 12.17 -4.88 -6.72
CA GLY A 26 12.19 -3.50 -7.19
C GLY A 26 12.25 -2.47 -6.07
N SER A 27 12.72 -1.26 -6.40
CA SER A 27 12.67 -0.18 -5.42
C SER A 27 11.24 0.34 -5.23
N LEU A 28 10.98 0.95 -4.07
CA LEU A 28 9.69 1.58 -3.79
C LEU A 28 9.34 2.69 -4.80
N ASN A 29 10.35 3.38 -5.33
CA ASN A 29 10.16 4.35 -6.39
C ASN A 29 9.78 3.64 -7.70
N ASP A 30 10.40 2.51 -8.07
CA ASP A 30 10.02 1.78 -9.28
C ASP A 30 8.55 1.32 -9.24
N ILE A 31 8.07 0.88 -8.07
CA ILE A 31 6.65 0.58 -7.84
C ILE A 31 5.78 1.83 -8.06
N LEU A 32 6.19 2.97 -7.48
CA LEU A 32 5.49 4.25 -7.65
C LEU A 32 5.43 4.65 -9.13
N HIS A 33 6.56 4.71 -9.84
CA HIS A 33 6.64 5.10 -11.25
C HIS A 33 5.84 4.17 -12.17
N THR A 34 5.79 2.87 -11.86
CA THR A 34 5.09 1.89 -12.70
C THR A 34 3.57 2.05 -12.62
N PHE A 35 3.03 2.31 -11.42
CA PHE A 35 1.59 2.25 -11.18
C PHE A 35 0.93 3.60 -10.93
N VAL A 36 1.71 4.63 -10.63
CA VAL A 36 1.25 6.01 -10.46
C VAL A 36 1.77 6.84 -11.64
N LYS A 37 0.87 7.51 -12.35
CA LYS A 37 1.23 8.24 -13.57
C LYS A 37 2.13 9.43 -13.28
N GLU A 38 3.27 9.48 -13.96
CA GLU A 38 4.12 10.68 -14.05
C GLU A 38 3.29 11.86 -14.58
N GLY A 39 3.34 12.99 -13.87
CA GLY A 39 2.56 14.19 -14.18
C GLY A 39 1.28 14.39 -13.35
N ALA A 40 0.93 13.46 -12.45
CA ALA A 40 0.01 13.78 -11.36
C ALA A 40 0.62 14.91 -10.50
N ALA A 41 -0.19 15.88 -10.09
CA ALA A 41 0.29 17.05 -9.35
C ALA A 41 0.98 16.65 -8.03
N GLU A 42 0.56 15.52 -7.45
CA GLU A 42 1.09 14.96 -6.22
C GLU A 42 2.33 14.07 -6.41
N PHE A 43 2.74 13.75 -7.65
CA PHE A 43 3.84 12.80 -7.90
C PHE A 43 5.16 13.20 -7.22
N PRO A 44 5.65 14.46 -7.32
CA PRO A 44 6.86 14.87 -6.61
C PRO A 44 6.73 14.78 -5.08
N LEU A 45 5.52 15.02 -4.57
CA LEU A 45 5.23 14.86 -3.13
C LEU A 45 5.30 13.37 -2.74
N PHE A 46 4.87 12.46 -3.60
CA PHE A 46 4.91 11.02 -3.34
C PHE A 46 6.35 10.49 -3.29
N GLU A 47 7.19 10.83 -4.27
CA GLU A 47 8.62 10.49 -4.25
C GLU A 47 9.31 11.06 -3.01
N HIS A 48 9.03 12.34 -2.70
CA HIS A 48 9.55 12.99 -1.50
C HIS A 48 9.10 12.26 -0.23
N THR A 49 7.86 11.78 -0.18
CA THR A 49 7.32 11.06 0.98
C THR A 49 8.00 9.69 1.12
N ILE A 50 8.07 8.88 0.06
CA ILE A 50 8.74 7.56 0.11
C ILE A 50 10.18 7.72 0.58
N LYS A 51 10.91 8.66 -0.04
CA LYS A 51 12.31 8.91 0.31
C LYS A 51 12.45 9.47 1.73
N ASN A 52 11.85 10.61 2.02
CA ASN A 52 12.18 11.34 3.24
C ASN A 52 11.42 10.87 4.47
N VAL A 53 10.24 10.26 4.32
CA VAL A 53 9.54 9.66 5.47
C VAL A 53 10.28 8.41 5.87
N PHE A 54 10.50 7.45 4.98
CA PHE A 54 11.03 6.16 5.40
C PHE A 54 12.56 6.16 5.62
N GLU A 55 13.35 6.87 4.80
CA GLU A 55 14.82 6.90 4.94
C GLU A 55 15.29 7.60 6.23
N TYR A 56 14.56 8.60 6.69
CA TYR A 56 14.91 9.38 7.90
C TYR A 56 14.02 9.08 9.10
N SER A 57 13.01 8.21 8.97
CA SER A 57 12.10 7.89 10.08
C SER A 57 12.74 7.05 11.18
N LEU A 58 12.31 7.33 12.41
CA LEU A 58 12.54 6.51 13.57
C LEU A 58 11.40 5.52 13.74
N ILE A 59 11.30 4.54 12.81
CA ILE A 59 10.25 3.51 12.89
C ILE A 59 10.55 2.57 14.07
N PRO A 60 9.61 2.41 15.03
CA PRO A 60 9.83 1.56 16.20
C PRO A 60 9.89 0.08 15.82
N TYR A 61 11.01 -0.59 16.09
CA TYR A 61 11.19 -2.02 15.82
C TYR A 61 10.54 -2.93 16.88
N ASP A 62 10.26 -2.38 18.06
CA ASP A 62 9.59 -3.06 19.17
C ASP A 62 8.07 -3.14 19.01
N VAL A 63 7.50 -2.41 18.05
CA VAL A 63 6.08 -2.49 17.69
C VAL A 63 5.89 -3.59 16.63
N PRO A 64 5.03 -4.60 16.87
CA PRO A 64 4.72 -5.62 15.88
C PRO A 64 4.26 -5.01 14.56
N ILE A 65 4.73 -5.54 13.42
CA ILE A 65 4.49 -4.90 12.12
C ILE A 65 3.00 -4.71 11.82
N LYS A 66 2.15 -5.68 12.19
CA LYS A 66 0.69 -5.63 12.03
C LYS A 66 0.01 -4.48 12.80
N ASP A 67 0.63 -4.02 13.88
CA ASP A 67 0.12 -2.97 14.77
C ASP A 67 0.79 -1.61 14.48
N LEU A 68 1.84 -1.61 13.67
CA LEU A 68 2.69 -0.44 13.39
C LEU A 68 1.89 0.75 12.85
N PHE A 69 1.04 0.56 11.83
CA PHE A 69 0.31 1.69 11.26
C PHE A 69 -0.64 2.34 12.27
N LEU A 70 -1.29 1.55 13.12
CA LEU A 70 -2.13 2.09 14.20
C LEU A 70 -1.28 2.85 15.22
N TYR A 71 -0.14 2.30 15.62
CA TYR A 71 0.80 2.98 16.50
C TYR A 71 1.27 4.32 15.91
N LEU A 72 1.59 4.35 14.62
CA LEU A 72 2.01 5.56 13.92
C LEU A 72 0.92 6.63 13.90
N ILE A 73 -0.35 6.25 13.72
CA ILE A 73 -1.48 7.18 13.81
C ILE A 73 -1.59 7.76 15.22
N ASP A 74 -1.52 6.92 16.24
CA ASP A 74 -1.76 7.33 17.63
C ASP A 74 -0.56 8.10 18.24
N SER A 75 0.65 7.89 17.72
CA SER A 75 1.89 8.45 18.29
C SER A 75 2.54 9.52 17.42
N GLY A 76 2.13 9.63 16.15
CA GLY A 76 2.88 10.35 15.13
C GLY A 76 4.14 9.60 14.70
N LEU A 77 4.90 10.20 13.78
CA LEU A 77 6.18 9.67 13.33
C LEU A 77 7.25 10.75 13.44
N LYS A 78 8.39 10.38 14.04
CA LYS A 78 9.56 11.24 14.14
C LYS A 78 10.60 10.81 13.12
N GLY A 79 11.36 11.78 12.63
CA GLY A 79 12.56 11.57 11.83
C GLY A 79 13.83 12.01 12.55
N TYR A 80 14.98 11.60 12.03
CA TYR A 80 16.28 11.95 12.56
C TYR A 80 17.29 12.29 11.45
N LEU A 81 17.91 13.46 11.54
CA LEU A 81 18.98 13.91 10.65
C LEU A 81 20.33 13.71 11.33
N VAL A 82 21.08 12.72 10.86
CA VAL A 82 22.42 12.37 11.38
C VAL A 82 23.40 13.55 11.28
N ALA A 83 23.36 14.30 10.18
CA ALA A 83 24.32 15.38 9.92
C ALA A 83 24.25 16.53 10.95
N SER A 84 23.11 16.69 11.62
CA SER A 84 22.84 17.77 12.55
C SER A 84 22.39 17.31 13.93
N ASP A 85 22.40 15.99 14.19
CA ASP A 85 21.86 15.38 15.43
C ASP A 85 20.48 15.96 15.80
N PHE A 86 19.57 15.96 14.82
CA PHE A 86 18.29 16.66 14.92
C PHE A 86 17.12 15.70 14.76
N VAL A 87 16.26 15.65 15.78
CA VAL A 87 14.98 14.93 15.75
C VAL A 87 13.87 15.92 15.35
N PHE A 88 13.01 15.51 14.43
CA PHE A 88 11.89 16.32 13.97
C PHE A 88 10.61 15.47 13.87
N ASP A 89 9.45 16.12 13.93
CA ASP A 89 8.18 15.44 13.65
C ASP A 89 7.98 15.40 12.14
N ILE A 90 7.80 14.19 11.60
CA ILE A 90 7.38 13.97 10.21
C ILE A 90 5.87 14.26 10.12
N PHE A 91 5.11 13.74 11.06
CA PHE A 91 3.71 14.10 11.31
C PHE A 91 3.36 13.85 12.77
N LEU A 92 2.36 14.57 13.26
CA LEU A 92 1.89 14.51 14.64
C LEU A 92 0.85 13.40 14.84
N ALA A 93 0.65 12.99 16.10
CA ALA A 93 -0.43 12.08 16.45
C ALA A 93 -1.78 12.61 15.94
N GLU A 94 -2.58 11.71 15.37
CA GLU A 94 -3.91 12.00 14.82
C GLU A 94 -3.94 13.07 13.71
N GLU A 95 -2.81 13.32 13.04
CA GLU A 95 -2.73 14.24 11.89
C GLU A 95 -3.34 13.60 10.62
N TYR A 96 -4.65 13.35 10.64
CA TYR A 96 -5.34 12.57 9.63
C TYR A 96 -5.27 13.17 8.23
N ASP A 97 -5.35 14.51 8.11
CA ASP A 97 -5.23 15.20 6.82
C ASP A 97 -3.88 14.91 6.14
N PHE A 98 -2.79 14.92 6.92
CA PHE A 98 -1.45 14.59 6.42
C PHE A 98 -1.44 13.17 5.82
N LEU A 99 -1.99 12.20 6.57
CA LEU A 99 -2.03 10.79 6.18
C LEU A 99 -2.97 10.53 5.01
N ILE A 100 -4.11 11.23 4.96
CA ILE A 100 -5.10 11.16 3.88
C ILE A 100 -4.46 11.59 2.55
N GLU A 101 -3.75 12.71 2.54
CA GLU A 101 -3.09 13.22 1.34
C GLU A 101 -1.91 12.34 0.88
N ARG A 102 -1.30 11.59 1.80
CA ARG A 102 -0.09 10.79 1.57
C ARG A 102 -0.34 9.29 1.63
N MET A 103 -1.60 8.85 1.58
CA MET A 103 -1.92 7.43 1.75
C MET A 103 -1.22 6.53 0.74
N ILE A 104 -1.13 6.94 -0.53
CA ILE A 104 -0.42 6.18 -1.57
C ILE A 104 1.05 5.97 -1.19
N PRO A 105 1.90 7.01 -1.04
CA PRO A 105 3.30 6.80 -0.69
C PRO A 105 3.50 6.18 0.70
N THR A 106 2.66 6.49 1.69
CA THR A 106 2.71 5.85 3.01
C THR A 106 2.47 4.35 2.93
N SER A 107 1.48 3.91 2.16
CA SER A 107 1.20 2.48 1.96
C SER A 107 2.30 1.74 1.22
N ILE A 108 2.98 2.39 0.27
CA ILE A 108 4.15 1.83 -0.44
C ILE A 108 5.32 1.67 0.54
N GLY A 109 5.61 2.68 1.36
CA GLY A 109 6.72 2.58 2.31
C GLY A 109 6.46 1.57 3.44
N LEU A 110 5.21 1.42 3.89
CA LEU A 110 4.85 0.34 4.83
C LEU A 110 5.01 -1.05 4.21
N PHE A 111 4.65 -1.22 2.94
CA PHE A 111 4.90 -2.45 2.18
C PHE A 111 6.41 -2.76 2.08
N GLY A 112 7.23 -1.73 1.92
CA GLY A 112 8.68 -1.84 1.77
C GLY A 112 9.50 -2.07 3.04
N LEU A 113 8.86 -2.21 4.21
CA LEU A 113 9.59 -2.40 5.46
C LEU A 113 10.24 -3.78 5.50
N ASP A 114 11.55 -3.81 5.64
CA ASP A 114 12.30 -5.06 5.80
C ASP A 114 12.34 -5.47 7.29
N ARG A 115 11.32 -6.21 7.76
CA ARG A 115 11.30 -6.84 9.09
C ARG A 115 11.19 -8.36 9.01
N GLU A 116 12.00 -9.07 9.80
CA GLU A 116 11.99 -10.54 9.82
C GLU A 116 10.63 -11.16 10.24
N GLU A 117 9.81 -10.41 10.99
CA GLU A 117 8.48 -10.82 11.45
C GLU A 117 7.38 -10.41 10.46
N ASP A 118 6.77 -11.39 9.80
CA ASP A 118 5.46 -11.31 9.13
C ASP A 118 5.25 -10.05 8.25
N ASN A 119 6.26 -9.67 7.45
CA ASN A 119 6.27 -8.55 6.48
C ASN A 119 5.07 -8.47 5.52
N ASN A 120 4.23 -9.49 5.50
CA ASN A 120 3.18 -9.67 4.50
C ASN A 120 1.79 -9.25 5.01
N CYS A 121 1.70 -8.11 5.71
CA CYS A 121 0.40 -7.53 6.12
C CYS A 121 0.03 -6.25 5.36
N TYR A 122 1.00 -5.43 4.94
CA TYR A 122 0.71 -4.20 4.23
C TYR A 122 0.67 -4.44 2.73
N VAL A 123 -0.46 -4.13 2.11
CA VAL A 123 -0.62 -4.11 0.65
C VAL A 123 -0.49 -2.64 0.23
N PRO A 124 0.30 -2.26 -0.79
CA PRO A 124 0.27 -0.89 -1.32
C PRO A 124 -1.17 -0.51 -1.64
N TYR A 125 -1.63 0.71 -1.38
CA TYR A 125 -3.01 1.14 -1.62
C TYR A 125 -3.09 2.18 -2.75
N LEU A 126 -2.83 1.73 -3.97
CA LEU A 126 -2.69 2.62 -5.15
C LEU A 126 -4.04 3.06 -5.74
N PHE A 127 -5.15 2.50 -5.24
CA PHE A 127 -6.51 2.86 -5.65
C PHE A 127 -7.14 3.99 -4.81
N TYR A 128 -6.36 4.67 -3.96
CA TYR A 128 -6.88 5.70 -3.05
C TYR A 128 -7.71 6.79 -3.78
N HIS A 129 -7.30 7.18 -4.99
CA HIS A 129 -8.05 8.14 -5.82
C HIS A 129 -8.96 7.47 -6.88
N ASN A 130 -9.04 6.14 -6.92
CA ASN A 130 -9.80 5.40 -7.93
C ASN A 130 -10.63 4.26 -7.33
N PHE A 131 -11.48 4.62 -6.36
CA PHE A 131 -12.41 3.70 -5.71
C PHE A 131 -13.36 2.97 -6.67
N SER A 132 -13.73 3.61 -7.79
CA SER A 132 -14.55 2.96 -8.82
C SER A 132 -13.85 1.74 -9.41
N LYS A 133 -12.55 1.89 -9.74
CA LYS A 133 -11.71 0.78 -10.23
C LYS A 133 -11.60 -0.33 -9.18
N LEU A 134 -11.34 0.03 -7.92
CA LEU A 134 -11.26 -0.92 -6.81
C LEU A 134 -12.55 -1.72 -6.63
N LYS A 135 -13.73 -1.07 -6.69
CA LYS A 135 -15.03 -1.75 -6.59
C LYS A 135 -15.24 -2.76 -7.71
N LYS A 136 -14.83 -2.44 -8.94
CA LYS A 136 -14.92 -3.37 -10.08
C LYS A 136 -14.00 -4.57 -9.89
N ILE A 137 -12.75 -4.36 -9.46
CA ILE A 137 -11.79 -5.43 -9.16
C ILE A 137 -12.33 -6.34 -8.04
N ALA A 138 -12.88 -5.75 -6.98
CA ALA A 138 -13.45 -6.50 -5.88
C ALA A 138 -14.65 -7.36 -6.33
N ALA A 139 -15.57 -6.79 -7.11
CA ALA A 139 -16.69 -7.53 -7.69
C ALA A 139 -16.23 -8.66 -8.62
N LEU A 140 -15.24 -8.39 -9.49
CA LEU A 140 -14.61 -9.42 -10.33
C LEU A 140 -14.03 -10.55 -9.47
N SER A 141 -13.42 -10.23 -8.34
CA SER A 141 -12.73 -11.19 -7.47
C SER A 141 -13.63 -11.84 -6.43
N GLN A 142 -14.93 -11.52 -6.42
CA GLN A 142 -15.89 -11.91 -5.37
C GLN A 142 -15.42 -11.52 -3.95
N VAL A 143 -14.72 -10.39 -3.86
CA VAL A 143 -14.22 -9.82 -2.62
C VAL A 143 -15.21 -8.78 -2.12
N GLU A 144 -15.70 -8.95 -0.90
CA GLU A 144 -16.54 -7.97 -0.24
C GLU A 144 -15.67 -6.85 0.36
N MET A 145 -15.79 -5.64 -0.17
CA MET A 145 -15.07 -4.48 0.35
C MET A 145 -15.82 -3.85 1.53
N PRO A 146 -15.11 -3.34 2.55
CA PRO A 146 -15.70 -2.50 3.60
C PRO A 146 -16.41 -1.27 3.00
N LEU A 147 -17.36 -0.73 3.78
CA LEU A 147 -18.01 0.53 3.42
C LEU A 147 -16.98 1.67 3.41
N VAL A 148 -17.01 2.48 2.36
CA VAL A 148 -16.12 3.64 2.25
C VAL A 148 -16.60 4.72 3.23
N PRO A 149 -15.75 5.18 4.16
CA PRO A 149 -16.12 6.23 5.11
C PRO A 149 -16.45 7.55 4.41
N THR A 150 -17.29 8.38 5.04
CA THR A 150 -17.62 9.71 4.52
C THR A 150 -16.48 10.70 4.73
N LYS A 151 -16.58 11.89 4.13
CA LYS A 151 -15.50 12.90 4.22
C LYS A 151 -15.28 13.40 5.64
N GLU A 152 -16.34 13.43 6.45
CA GLU A 152 -16.36 13.89 7.83
C GLU A 152 -15.73 12.87 8.80
N GLN A 153 -15.48 11.64 8.34
CA GLN A 153 -14.93 10.53 9.12
C GLN A 153 -13.42 10.37 8.85
N GLU A 154 -12.63 11.41 9.15
CA GLU A 154 -11.20 11.48 8.78
C GLU A 154 -10.39 10.31 9.35
N ARG A 155 -10.60 9.97 10.63
CA ARG A 155 -9.95 8.83 11.28
C ARG A 155 -10.29 7.52 10.55
N GLU A 156 -11.57 7.29 10.29
CA GLU A 156 -12.02 6.08 9.61
C GLU A 156 -11.49 6.02 8.18
N ARG A 157 -11.34 7.16 7.48
CA ARG A 157 -10.72 7.21 6.14
C ARG A 157 -9.26 6.77 6.15
N VAL A 158 -8.51 7.11 7.19
CA VAL A 158 -7.14 6.62 7.37
C VAL A 158 -7.15 5.12 7.70
N LEU A 159 -8.00 4.70 8.64
CA LEU A 159 -8.09 3.31 9.07
C LEU A 159 -8.65 2.35 8.02
N TYR A 160 -9.40 2.85 7.04
CA TYR A 160 -9.86 2.06 5.89
C TYR A 160 -8.70 1.35 5.17
N TYR A 161 -7.48 1.89 5.26
CA TYR A 161 -6.29 1.22 4.75
C TYR A 161 -6.03 -0.15 5.40
N LEU A 162 -6.26 -0.28 6.71
CA LEU A 162 -6.13 -1.56 7.41
C LEU A 162 -7.20 -2.55 6.96
N ASP A 163 -8.43 -2.10 6.78
CA ASP A 163 -9.51 -2.95 6.26
C ASP A 163 -9.23 -3.41 4.82
N PHE A 164 -8.72 -2.51 3.98
CA PHE A 164 -8.22 -2.83 2.64
C PHE A 164 -7.15 -3.94 2.71
N CYS A 165 -6.13 -3.78 3.56
CA CYS A 165 -5.08 -4.77 3.73
C CYS A 165 -5.63 -6.12 4.23
N ASN A 166 -6.56 -6.10 5.20
CA ASN A 166 -7.15 -7.31 5.77
C ASN A 166 -7.93 -8.13 4.72
N VAL A 167 -8.76 -7.45 3.94
CA VAL A 167 -9.57 -8.08 2.89
C VAL A 167 -8.68 -8.70 1.81
N TRP A 168 -7.67 -7.97 1.32
CA TRP A 168 -6.78 -8.48 0.28
C TRP A 168 -5.81 -9.55 0.77
N ASN A 169 -5.35 -9.48 2.03
CA ASN A 169 -4.59 -10.58 2.61
C ASN A 169 -5.42 -11.84 2.81
N THR A 170 -6.72 -11.71 3.12
CA THR A 170 -7.62 -12.86 3.19
C THR A 170 -7.76 -13.50 1.81
N PHE A 171 -8.00 -12.69 0.77
CA PHE A 171 -8.00 -13.17 -0.62
C PHE A 171 -6.68 -13.86 -0.99
N ARG A 172 -5.55 -13.24 -0.69
CA ARG A 172 -4.20 -13.77 -0.93
C ARG A 172 -4.00 -15.13 -0.29
N LYS A 173 -4.31 -15.26 1.00
CA LYS A 173 -4.18 -16.52 1.77
C LYS A 173 -5.11 -17.61 1.24
N ASN A 174 -6.36 -17.28 0.94
CA ASN A 174 -7.34 -18.25 0.41
C ASN A 174 -6.95 -18.79 -0.97
N ASN A 175 -6.15 -18.05 -1.74
CA ASN A 175 -5.70 -18.43 -3.08
C ASN A 175 -4.21 -18.83 -3.15
N ASN A 176 -3.55 -18.98 -1.99
CA ASN A 176 -2.13 -19.34 -1.89
C ASN A 176 -1.20 -18.43 -2.71
N LEU A 177 -1.46 -17.12 -2.67
CA LEU A 177 -0.64 -16.13 -3.35
C LEU A 177 0.47 -15.58 -2.42
N SER A 178 1.63 -15.29 -2.99
CA SER A 178 2.62 -14.41 -2.39
C SER A 178 2.08 -12.96 -2.34
N MET A 179 2.74 -12.08 -1.58
CA MET A 179 2.37 -10.67 -1.57
C MET A 179 2.59 -10.03 -2.94
N ALA A 180 3.70 -10.35 -3.61
CA ALA A 180 3.98 -9.88 -4.96
C ALA A 180 2.95 -10.40 -5.97
N GLU A 181 2.57 -11.68 -5.91
CA GLU A 181 1.51 -12.23 -6.75
C GLU A 181 0.18 -11.47 -6.53
N LEU A 182 -0.23 -11.22 -5.28
CA LEU A 182 -1.41 -10.39 -4.96
C LEU A 182 -1.29 -8.99 -5.59
N CYS A 183 -0.17 -8.32 -5.41
CA CYS A 183 0.04 -6.97 -5.97
C CYS A 183 -0.04 -6.98 -7.50
N THR A 184 0.56 -7.96 -8.16
CA THR A 184 0.43 -8.16 -9.62
C THR A 184 -1.01 -8.42 -10.04
N PHE A 185 -1.74 -9.23 -9.27
CA PHE A 185 -3.17 -9.46 -9.51
C PHE A 185 -3.95 -8.14 -9.48
N LEU A 186 -3.76 -7.35 -8.43
CA LEU A 186 -4.46 -6.08 -8.23
C LEU A 186 -4.10 -5.02 -9.26
N TYR A 187 -2.81 -4.86 -9.56
CA TYR A 187 -2.30 -3.70 -10.28
C TYR A 187 -2.03 -3.93 -11.76
N ASN A 188 -1.78 -5.18 -12.16
CA ASN A 188 -1.54 -5.53 -13.55
C ASN A 188 -2.68 -6.34 -14.16
N PHE A 189 -3.07 -7.48 -13.57
CA PHE A 189 -4.01 -8.41 -14.19
C PHE A 189 -5.47 -7.93 -14.15
N ALA A 190 -6.05 -7.78 -12.95
CA ALA A 190 -7.47 -7.46 -12.79
C ALA A 190 -7.91 -6.16 -13.51
N PRO A 191 -7.08 -5.10 -13.57
CA PRO A 191 -7.38 -3.90 -14.35
C PRO A 191 -7.66 -4.12 -15.84
N GLN A 192 -7.19 -5.21 -16.44
CA GLN A 192 -7.39 -5.50 -17.87
C GLN A 192 -8.80 -5.99 -18.19
N TYR A 193 -9.60 -6.29 -17.17
CA TYR A 193 -10.92 -6.94 -17.31
C TYR A 193 -12.10 -6.04 -16.85
N ILE A 194 -11.90 -4.73 -16.67
CA ILE A 194 -12.89 -3.81 -16.05
C ILE A 194 -13.08 -2.47 -16.75
#